data_AF-A0A415JTZ7-F1
#
_entry.id   AF-A0A415JTZ7-F1
#
_cell.length_a   1.000
_cell.length_b   1.000
_cell.length_c   1.000
_cell.angle_alpha   90.00
_cell.angle_beta   90.00
_cell.angle_gamma   90.00
#
_symmetry.space_group_name_H-M   'P 1'
#
loop_
_entity.id
_entity.type
_entity.pdbx_description
1 polymer ?
#
loop_
_entity_poly.entity_id
_entity_poly.type
_entity_poly.pdbx_seq_one_letter_code
_entity_poly.pdbx_strand_id
1 'polypeptide(L)'
;MDAGGRDILSLERMENGKFVKADIFEHPVSFAVESHANVGSPEEALSASLNKYGTVNLDYMREITDSTAEDLLTALQGRIYYNPLVTGYEIKDRFIAGNVIEKAERIEAWMGDNPENERMPEVKQALEALKDAEPQRIAFEDLDFNFGERWIPTGVYAAYMSRLFDTEVKIAYSASMDEFSVVCGYRTMKITDEFLVKGYYRNYDGMHLLKHALHNTCPDMMKSIGKDEHGNDIKMRDSEGIQLANAKIDEIRNGFSEWLEEQSPQFKERLVTMYNRKFNCFVRPRYDGSHQTFPDLNLKGLASRGIKSVYPSQMDCVWML
;
A
#
# COMPACT_ATOMS: atom_id res chain seq x y z
N MET A 1 48.33 -32.75 22.17
CA MET A 1 48.58 -31.31 22.36
C MET A 1 48.88 -30.74 20.99
N ASP A 2 47.95 -29.96 20.45
CA ASP A 2 48.09 -29.33 19.13
C ASP A 2 48.93 -28.05 19.25
N ALA A 3 49.77 -27.79 18.24
CA ALA A 3 50.84 -26.80 18.24
C ALA A 3 50.35 -25.34 18.04
N GLY A 4 49.03 -25.12 18.02
CA GLY A 4 48.43 -23.80 17.80
C GLY A 4 48.02 -23.05 19.06
N GLY A 5 47.54 -23.73 20.11
CA GLY A 5 47.17 -23.18 21.43
C GLY A 5 46.24 -21.96 21.51
N ARG A 6 45.87 -21.35 20.37
CA ARG A 6 45.19 -20.04 20.26
C ARG A 6 43.71 -20.16 19.96
N ASP A 7 43.23 -21.33 19.56
CA ASP A 7 41.81 -21.56 19.23
C ASP A 7 40.99 -22.09 20.42
N ILE A 8 41.59 -22.27 21.62
CA ILE A 8 40.91 -22.73 22.85
C ILE A 8 40.55 -21.55 23.80
N LEU A 9 40.79 -20.30 23.41
CA LEU A 9 40.38 -19.13 24.21
C LEU A 9 38.86 -18.93 24.29
N SER A 10 38.06 -19.73 23.58
CA SER A 10 36.60 -19.62 23.55
C SER A 10 35.88 -20.42 24.65
N LEU A 11 36.60 -21.19 25.47
CA LEU A 11 36.03 -22.10 26.48
C LEU A 11 36.30 -21.69 27.93
N GLU A 12 37.00 -20.57 28.13
CA GLU A 12 37.33 -20.02 29.45
C GLU A 12 37.06 -18.51 29.46
N ARG A 13 36.38 -18.02 30.50
CA ARG A 13 36.13 -16.59 30.75
C ARG A 13 37.02 -16.11 31.90
N MET A 14 37.45 -14.85 31.85
CA MET A 14 38.30 -14.26 32.90
C MET A 14 37.42 -13.48 33.88
N GLU A 15 37.30 -13.97 35.12
CA GLU A 15 36.62 -13.26 36.22
C GLU A 15 37.62 -12.96 37.33
N ASN A 16 37.75 -11.68 37.71
CA ASN A 16 38.63 -11.22 38.81
C ASN A 16 40.07 -11.76 38.74
N GLY A 17 40.64 -11.83 37.52
CA GLY A 17 42.01 -12.30 37.32
C GLY A 17 42.19 -13.82 37.35
N LYS A 18 41.10 -14.59 37.45
CA LYS A 18 41.11 -16.06 37.36
C LYS A 18 40.36 -16.52 36.12
N PHE A 19 40.89 -17.55 35.47
CA PHE A 19 40.21 -18.24 34.38
C PHE A 19 39.17 -19.19 34.98
N VAL A 20 37.90 -18.99 34.61
CA VAL A 20 36.78 -19.87 34.96
C VAL A 20 36.18 -20.43 33.68
N LYS A 21 35.54 -21.60 33.75
CA LYS A 21 34.98 -22.26 32.56
C LYS A 21 33.87 -21.40 31.94
N ALA A 22 33.74 -21.45 30.61
CA ALA A 22 32.67 -20.78 29.90
C ALA A 22 31.30 -21.42 30.19
N ASP A 23 30.25 -20.62 30.08
CA ASP A 23 28.86 -20.93 30.44
C ASP A 23 28.32 -22.20 29.75
N ILE A 24 28.87 -22.55 28.58
CA ILE A 24 28.55 -23.77 27.82
C ILE A 24 28.74 -25.07 28.62
N PHE A 25 29.58 -25.05 29.66
CA PHE A 25 29.82 -26.20 30.52
C PHE A 25 28.84 -26.32 31.68
N GLU A 26 28.08 -25.27 31.98
CA GLU A 26 27.16 -25.23 33.12
C GLU A 26 25.70 -25.28 32.67
N HIS A 27 25.37 -24.63 31.56
CA HIS A 27 24.02 -24.61 31.01
C HIS A 27 24.03 -24.47 29.48
N PRO A 28 22.90 -24.78 28.80
CA PRO A 28 22.77 -24.49 27.37
C PRO A 28 23.01 -23.00 27.11
N VAL A 29 23.95 -22.69 26.20
CA VAL A 29 24.24 -21.32 25.72
C VAL A 29 23.64 -21.06 24.34
N SER A 30 23.00 -22.07 23.75
CA SER A 30 22.33 -22.00 22.44
C SER A 30 21.05 -21.16 22.47
N PHE A 31 20.51 -20.92 23.67
CA PHE A 31 19.27 -20.19 23.91
C PHE A 31 19.53 -19.15 25.01
N ALA A 32 18.93 -17.97 24.86
CA ALA A 32 19.01 -16.93 25.89
C ALA A 32 18.51 -17.50 27.23
N VAL A 33 19.34 -17.42 28.26
CA VAL A 33 18.92 -17.73 29.63
C VAL A 33 17.82 -16.73 29.96
N GLU A 34 16.61 -17.22 30.24
CA GLU A 34 15.50 -16.37 30.67
C GLU A 34 15.88 -15.68 31.98
N SER A 35 16.40 -14.46 31.87
CA SER A 35 16.38 -13.55 33.00
C SER A 35 14.92 -13.16 33.18
N HIS A 36 14.26 -13.82 34.14
CA HIS A 36 13.13 -13.24 34.85
C HIS A 36 13.64 -12.00 35.59
N ALA A 37 14.09 -10.98 34.86
CA ALA A 37 14.15 -9.64 35.40
C ALA A 37 12.69 -9.30 35.67
N ASN A 38 12.33 -9.09 36.93
CA ASN A 38 11.08 -8.40 37.28
C ASN A 38 11.03 -7.14 36.43
N VAL A 39 10.22 -7.22 35.38
CA VAL A 39 10.08 -6.17 34.41
C VAL A 39 9.26 -5.10 35.11
N GLY A 40 9.90 -3.97 35.40
CA GLY A 40 9.36 -3.00 36.36
C GLY A 40 8.20 -2.19 35.79
N SER A 41 8.00 -2.22 34.47
CA SER A 41 6.98 -1.43 33.80
C SER A 41 6.16 -2.21 32.75
N PRO A 42 4.89 -1.83 32.52
CA PRO A 42 4.04 -2.43 31.48
C PRO A 42 4.62 -2.36 30.05
N GLU A 43 5.38 -1.31 29.71
CA GLU A 43 6.02 -1.15 28.39
C GLU A 43 7.12 -2.19 28.15
N GLU A 44 7.89 -2.42 29.19
CA GLU A 44 9.01 -3.35 29.21
C GLU A 44 8.46 -4.79 29.14
N ALA A 45 7.27 -5.04 29.72
CA ALA A 45 6.56 -6.31 29.63
C ALA A 45 5.95 -6.56 28.25
N LEU A 46 5.40 -5.52 27.62
CA LEU A 46 4.94 -5.56 26.23
C LEU A 46 6.09 -5.96 25.30
N SER A 47 7.26 -5.36 25.51
CA SER A 47 8.48 -5.64 24.76
C SER A 47 8.94 -7.09 24.93
N ALA A 48 8.94 -7.60 26.17
CA ALA A 48 9.24 -9.00 26.46
C ALA A 48 8.26 -9.96 25.77
N SER A 49 6.97 -9.61 25.78
CA SER A 49 5.91 -10.40 25.13
C SER A 49 6.10 -10.49 23.62
N LEU A 50 6.42 -9.38 22.98
CA LEU A 50 6.67 -9.31 21.54
C LEU A 50 7.97 -10.03 21.15
N ASN A 51 9.03 -9.89 21.94
CA ASN A 51 10.28 -10.62 21.70
C ASN A 51 10.10 -12.15 21.82
N LYS A 52 9.27 -12.61 22.76
CA LYS A 52 9.07 -14.04 23.02
C LYS A 52 8.01 -14.67 22.10
N TYR A 53 6.91 -13.98 21.83
CA TYR A 53 5.74 -14.54 21.14
C TYR A 53 5.42 -13.86 19.79
N GLY A 54 6.05 -12.74 19.46
CA GLY A 54 5.72 -11.94 18.27
C GLY A 54 4.33 -11.30 18.31
N THR A 55 3.67 -11.29 19.48
CA THR A 55 2.33 -10.72 19.67
C THR A 55 2.14 -10.25 21.11
N VAL A 56 1.07 -9.49 21.36
CA VAL A 56 0.70 -9.04 22.71
C VAL A 56 0.04 -10.19 23.47
N ASN A 57 0.83 -10.92 24.26
CA ASN A 57 0.36 -11.97 25.16
C ASN A 57 0.18 -11.40 26.58
N LEU A 58 -1.06 -11.08 26.95
CA LEU A 58 -1.40 -10.51 28.25
C LEU A 58 -1.15 -11.48 29.42
N ASP A 59 -1.35 -12.78 29.24
CA ASP A 59 -1.13 -13.76 30.31
C ASP A 59 0.34 -13.80 30.72
N TYR A 60 1.23 -13.85 29.73
CA TYR A 60 2.67 -13.75 29.99
C TYR A 60 3.07 -12.41 30.61
N MET A 61 2.49 -11.29 30.15
CA MET A 61 2.80 -9.98 30.70
C MET A 61 2.40 -9.88 32.18
N ARG A 62 1.29 -10.49 32.59
CA ARG A 62 0.87 -10.55 33.99
C ARG A 62 1.83 -11.36 34.85
N GLU A 63 2.33 -12.48 34.32
CA GLU A 63 3.30 -13.34 35.02
C GLU A 63 4.62 -12.63 35.33
N ILE A 64 5.05 -11.68 34.49
CA ILE A 64 6.36 -11.01 34.64
C ILE A 64 6.30 -9.65 35.35
N THR A 65 5.11 -9.05 35.50
CA THR A 65 4.93 -7.75 36.19
C THR A 65 4.14 -7.81 37.49
N ASP A 66 3.67 -9.00 37.91
CA ASP A 66 2.73 -9.18 39.03
C ASP A 66 1.52 -8.19 38.96
N SER A 67 1.11 -7.78 37.76
CA SER A 67 0.02 -6.81 37.53
C SER A 67 -1.25 -7.48 37.03
N THR A 68 -2.39 -6.79 37.15
CA THR A 68 -3.65 -7.28 36.56
C THR A 68 -3.72 -6.95 35.07
N ALA A 69 -4.58 -7.66 34.34
CA ALA A 69 -4.84 -7.35 32.93
C ALA A 69 -5.37 -5.91 32.75
N GLU A 70 -6.24 -5.46 33.67
CA GLU A 70 -6.81 -4.12 33.63
C GLU A 70 -5.76 -3.03 33.82
N ASP A 71 -4.80 -3.24 34.73
CA ASP A 71 -3.70 -2.31 34.96
C ASP A 71 -2.79 -2.20 33.73
N LEU A 72 -2.46 -3.35 33.11
CA LEU A 72 -1.65 -3.40 31.89
C LEU A 72 -2.35 -2.71 30.71
N LEU A 73 -3.64 -2.98 30.51
CA LEU A 73 -4.43 -2.35 29.44
C LEU A 73 -4.56 -0.83 29.65
N THR A 74 -4.74 -0.40 30.89
CA THR A 74 -4.81 1.03 31.24
C THR A 74 -3.46 1.70 30.99
N ALA A 75 -2.36 1.09 31.42
CA ALA A 75 -1.02 1.64 31.24
C ALA A 75 -0.57 1.67 29.76
N LEU A 76 -1.04 0.71 28.96
CA LEU A 76 -0.72 0.58 27.54
C LEU A 76 -1.78 1.20 26.62
N GLN A 77 -2.66 2.04 27.16
CA GLN A 77 -3.68 2.73 26.39
C GLN A 77 -3.03 3.57 25.27
N GLY A 78 -3.48 3.37 24.03
CA GLY A 78 -2.90 4.04 22.86
C GLY A 78 -1.59 3.45 22.36
N ARG A 79 -1.03 2.41 23.02
CA ARG A 79 0.09 1.60 22.53
C ARG A 79 -0.37 0.26 21.96
N ILE A 80 -1.46 -0.28 22.48
CA ILE A 80 -2.10 -1.51 21.98
C ILE A 80 -3.59 -1.28 21.72
N TYR A 81 -4.13 -2.01 20.76
CA TYR A 81 -5.55 -2.01 20.43
C TYR A 81 -6.06 -3.44 20.31
N TYR A 82 -7.29 -3.66 20.78
CA TYR A 82 -7.96 -4.94 20.56
C TYR A 82 -8.45 -5.01 19.11
N ASN A 83 -8.00 -6.03 18.38
CA ASN A 83 -8.47 -6.30 17.03
C ASN A 83 -9.48 -7.47 17.05
N PRO A 84 -10.78 -7.20 16.84
CA PRO A 84 -11.80 -8.24 16.87
C PRO A 84 -11.69 -9.22 15.69
N LEU A 85 -11.05 -8.82 14.59
CA LEU A 85 -10.91 -9.65 13.38
C LEU A 85 -9.92 -10.81 13.57
N VAL A 86 -9.00 -10.68 14.52
CA VAL A 86 -8.04 -11.72 14.91
C VAL A 86 -8.21 -12.15 16.37
N THR A 87 -9.22 -11.61 17.06
CA THR A 87 -9.54 -11.90 18.46
C THR A 87 -8.38 -11.71 19.43
N GLY A 88 -7.54 -10.69 19.22
CA GLY A 88 -6.33 -10.46 20.01
C GLY A 88 -5.90 -9.01 20.07
N TYR A 89 -4.95 -8.69 20.95
CA TYR A 89 -4.35 -7.36 21.02
C TYR A 89 -3.19 -7.25 20.02
N GLU A 90 -3.13 -6.11 19.33
CA GLU A 90 -2.04 -5.75 18.45
C GLU A 90 -1.43 -4.43 18.92
N ILE A 91 -0.12 -4.25 18.71
CA ILE A 91 0.51 -2.96 18.90
C ILE A 91 -0.06 -1.93 17.92
N LYS A 92 -0.10 -0.67 18.34
CA LYS A 92 -0.56 0.47 17.53
C LYS A 92 0.05 0.46 16.13
N ASP A 93 1.35 0.24 16.03
CA ASP A 93 2.09 0.34 14.77
C ASP A 93 1.65 -0.70 13.75
N ARG A 94 1.21 -1.87 14.22
CA ARG A 94 0.67 -2.96 13.41
C ARG A 94 -0.84 -2.80 13.17
N PHE A 95 -1.57 -2.43 14.21
CA PHE A 95 -3.02 -2.25 14.14
C PHE A 95 -3.41 -1.08 13.21
N ILE A 96 -2.67 0.02 13.24
CA ILE A 96 -2.91 1.22 12.42
C ILE A 96 -2.20 1.12 11.05
N ALA A 97 -1.52 0.02 10.73
CA ALA A 97 -0.90 -0.16 9.42
C ALA A 97 -1.80 -0.82 8.39
N GLY A 98 -1.47 -0.58 7.11
CA GLY A 98 -2.15 -1.16 5.96
C GLY A 98 -3.38 -0.34 5.54
N ASN A 99 -4.34 -1.00 4.90
CA ASN A 99 -5.60 -0.37 4.49
C ASN A 99 -6.48 -0.08 5.72
N VAL A 100 -6.37 1.13 6.27
CA VAL A 100 -7.07 1.51 7.51
C VAL A 100 -8.56 1.69 7.29
N ILE A 101 -8.98 2.16 6.11
CA ILE A 101 -10.39 2.34 5.75
C ILE A 101 -11.10 0.99 5.69
N GLU A 102 -10.53 0.03 4.94
CA GLU A 102 -11.12 -1.32 4.86
C GLU A 102 -11.11 -2.02 6.22
N LYS A 103 -10.06 -1.83 7.02
CA LYS A 103 -9.99 -2.39 8.37
C LYS A 103 -11.09 -1.80 9.28
N ALA A 104 -11.31 -0.49 9.21
CA ALA A 104 -12.39 0.18 9.94
C ALA A 104 -13.77 -0.33 9.50
N GLU A 105 -14.03 -0.42 8.19
CA GLU A 105 -15.29 -0.95 7.64
C GLU A 105 -15.55 -2.39 8.09
N ARG A 106 -14.51 -3.24 8.12
CA ARG A 106 -14.61 -4.62 8.62
C ARG A 106 -14.90 -4.70 10.12
N ILE A 107 -14.32 -3.80 10.91
CA ILE A 107 -14.60 -3.71 12.35
C ILE A 107 -16.02 -3.20 12.59
N GLU A 108 -16.49 -2.19 11.85
CA GLU A 108 -17.87 -1.71 11.92
C GLU A 108 -18.88 -2.81 11.57
N ALA A 109 -18.61 -3.59 10.52
CA ALA A 109 -19.42 -4.76 10.17
C ALA A 109 -19.43 -5.80 11.31
N TRP A 110 -18.27 -6.11 11.87
CA TRP A 110 -18.16 -7.03 13.01
C TRP A 110 -18.95 -6.53 14.23
N MET A 111 -18.94 -5.22 14.52
CA MET A 111 -19.73 -4.62 15.61
C MET A 111 -21.24 -4.78 15.37
N GLY A 112 -21.68 -4.63 14.12
CA GLY A 112 -23.08 -4.85 13.74
C GLY A 112 -23.53 -6.31 13.94
N ASP A 113 -22.64 -7.26 13.66
CA ASP A 113 -22.91 -8.69 13.84
C ASP A 113 -22.80 -9.15 15.31
N ASN A 114 -22.11 -8.40 16.18
CA ASN A 114 -21.81 -8.76 17.57
C ASN A 114 -22.22 -7.67 18.58
N PRO A 115 -23.47 -7.19 18.60
CA PRO A 115 -23.86 -6.00 19.35
C PRO A 115 -23.75 -6.14 20.88
N GLU A 116 -23.82 -7.35 21.42
CA GLU A 116 -23.78 -7.64 22.86
C GLU A 116 -22.39 -8.11 23.35
N ASN A 117 -21.35 -7.96 22.52
CA ASN A 117 -20.01 -8.40 22.91
C ASN A 117 -19.47 -7.57 24.09
N GLU A 118 -18.93 -8.26 25.11
CA GLU A 118 -18.38 -7.62 26.31
C GLU A 118 -17.22 -6.66 26.00
N ARG A 119 -16.48 -6.90 24.90
CA ARG A 119 -15.33 -6.08 24.47
C ARG A 119 -15.70 -4.92 23.53
N MET A 120 -16.99 -4.58 23.45
CA MET A 120 -17.46 -3.47 22.61
C MET A 120 -16.77 -2.12 22.91
N PRO A 121 -16.46 -1.75 24.16
CA PRO A 121 -15.72 -0.52 24.46
C PRO A 121 -14.33 -0.47 23.80
N GLU A 122 -13.56 -1.57 23.86
CA GLU A 122 -12.22 -1.68 23.29
C GLU A 122 -12.27 -1.64 21.76
N VAL A 123 -13.28 -2.28 21.17
CA VAL A 123 -13.50 -2.25 19.72
C VAL A 123 -13.85 -0.85 19.23
N LYS A 124 -14.66 -0.08 19.97
CA LYS A 124 -14.93 1.33 19.65
C LYS A 124 -13.68 2.19 19.71
N GLN A 125 -12.83 1.98 20.71
CA GLN A 125 -11.56 2.70 20.82
C GLN A 125 -10.62 2.35 19.67
N ALA A 126 -10.57 1.08 19.27
CA ALA A 126 -9.79 0.62 18.13
C ALA A 126 -10.30 1.22 16.81
N LEU A 127 -11.62 1.28 16.63
CA LEU A 127 -12.24 1.92 15.47
C LEU A 127 -11.90 3.41 15.38
N GLU A 128 -11.98 4.13 16.49
CA GLU A 128 -11.63 5.56 16.53
C GLU A 128 -10.16 5.78 16.15
N ALA A 129 -9.26 4.93 16.65
CA ALA A 129 -7.85 5.00 16.30
C ALA A 129 -7.57 4.75 14.81
N LEU A 130 -8.37 3.93 14.13
CA LEU A 130 -8.28 3.78 12.68
C LEU A 130 -8.77 5.03 11.95
N LYS A 131 -9.88 5.61 12.40
CA LYS A 131 -10.45 6.85 11.82
C LYS A 131 -9.49 8.02 11.96
N ASP A 132 -8.89 8.18 13.13
CA ASP A 132 -7.87 9.21 13.39
C ASP A 132 -6.61 9.05 12.54
N ALA A 133 -6.31 7.80 12.14
CA ALA A 133 -5.16 7.49 11.33
C ALA A 133 -5.44 7.51 9.81
N GLU A 134 -6.69 7.72 9.40
CA GLU A 134 -7.02 7.85 7.99
C GLU A 134 -6.17 8.94 7.33
N PRO A 135 -5.54 8.65 6.18
CA PRO A 135 -4.82 9.67 5.44
C PRO A 135 -5.71 10.88 5.14
N GLN A 136 -5.11 12.07 5.11
CA GLN A 136 -5.84 13.26 4.74
C GLN A 136 -6.53 13.04 3.40
N ARG A 137 -7.85 13.19 3.42
CA ARG A 137 -8.68 12.99 2.23
C ARG A 137 -8.26 13.96 1.13
N ILE A 138 -8.00 13.42 -0.06
CA ILE A 138 -7.66 14.22 -1.24
C ILE A 138 -8.97 14.73 -1.86
N ALA A 139 -9.08 16.04 -2.06
CA ALA A 139 -10.26 16.69 -2.62
C ALA A 139 -10.36 16.46 -4.14
N PHE A 140 -11.52 16.74 -4.74
CA PHE A 140 -11.71 16.53 -6.18
C PHE A 140 -10.73 17.38 -7.01
N GLU A 141 -10.49 18.60 -6.57
CA GLU A 141 -9.65 19.60 -7.23
C GLU A 141 -8.16 19.21 -7.22
N ASP A 142 -7.75 18.36 -6.27
CA ASP A 142 -6.38 17.87 -6.13
C ASP A 142 -6.16 16.52 -6.88
N LEU A 143 -7.23 15.95 -7.44
CA LEU A 143 -7.15 14.69 -8.20
C LEU A 143 -6.99 14.96 -9.69
N ASP A 144 -6.01 14.28 -10.29
CA ASP A 144 -5.84 14.24 -11.74
C ASP A 144 -6.59 13.04 -12.33
N PHE A 145 -7.55 13.31 -13.21
CA PHE A 145 -8.41 12.29 -13.82
C PHE A 145 -8.01 12.06 -15.28
N ASN A 146 -7.32 10.96 -15.53
CA ASN A 146 -6.99 10.55 -16.88
C ASN A 146 -8.13 9.74 -17.53
N PHE A 147 -8.35 9.96 -18.83
CA PHE A 147 -9.28 9.15 -19.61
C PHE A 147 -8.71 7.73 -19.82
N GLY A 148 -9.51 6.70 -19.55
CA GLY A 148 -9.10 5.30 -19.68
C GLY A 148 -8.50 4.65 -18.42
N GLU A 149 -8.48 5.35 -17.29
CA GLU A 149 -8.15 4.79 -15.98
C GLU A 149 -9.03 3.59 -15.59
N ARG A 150 -8.39 2.47 -15.21
CA ARG A 150 -9.06 1.19 -14.90
C ARG A 150 -9.92 1.23 -13.64
N TRP A 151 -9.72 2.24 -12.79
CA TRP A 151 -10.47 2.38 -11.54
C TRP A 151 -11.75 3.21 -11.70
N ILE A 152 -11.87 3.99 -12.78
CA ILE A 152 -13.07 4.77 -13.07
C ILE A 152 -14.10 3.84 -13.74
N PRO A 153 -15.37 3.84 -13.29
CA PRO A 153 -16.40 3.02 -13.91
C PRO A 153 -16.58 3.33 -15.40
N THR A 154 -16.69 2.31 -16.24
CA THR A 154 -16.84 2.51 -17.69
C THR A 154 -18.09 3.28 -18.08
N GLY A 155 -19.13 3.25 -17.25
CA GLY A 155 -20.34 4.07 -17.41
C GLY A 155 -20.06 5.58 -17.42
N VAL A 156 -19.00 6.02 -16.74
CA VAL A 156 -18.57 7.43 -16.74
C VAL A 156 -18.03 7.82 -18.11
N TYR A 157 -17.14 6.99 -18.68
CA TYR A 157 -16.63 7.19 -20.03
C TYR A 157 -17.72 7.09 -21.09
N ALA A 158 -18.65 6.14 -20.93
CA ALA A 158 -19.79 5.97 -21.82
C ALA A 158 -20.68 7.22 -21.84
N ALA A 159 -20.97 7.81 -20.67
CA ALA A 159 -21.76 9.04 -20.57
C ALA A 159 -21.07 10.24 -21.25
N TYR A 160 -19.77 10.42 -21.00
CA TYR A 160 -18.98 11.46 -21.65
C TYR A 160 -18.98 11.31 -23.17
N MET A 161 -18.64 10.12 -23.68
CA MET A 161 -18.57 9.87 -25.12
C MET A 161 -19.93 9.95 -25.80
N SER A 162 -21.00 9.59 -25.08
CA SER A 162 -22.36 9.73 -25.62
C SER A 162 -22.72 11.20 -25.84
N ARG A 163 -22.32 12.09 -24.91
CA ARG A 163 -22.47 13.54 -25.07
C ARG A 163 -21.58 14.07 -26.19
N LEU A 164 -20.31 13.65 -26.24
CA LEU A 164 -19.37 14.13 -27.24
C LEU A 164 -19.84 13.78 -28.66
N PHE A 165 -20.21 12.52 -28.90
CA PHE A 165 -20.60 12.01 -30.21
C PHE A 165 -22.08 12.14 -30.55
N ASP A 166 -22.92 12.60 -29.63
CA ASP A 166 -24.37 12.78 -29.81
C ASP A 166 -25.07 11.47 -30.24
N THR A 167 -24.68 10.37 -29.62
CA THR A 167 -25.24 9.03 -29.83
C THR A 167 -24.99 8.16 -28.59
N GLU A 168 -25.79 7.12 -28.37
CA GLU A 168 -25.53 6.19 -27.26
C GLU A 168 -24.21 5.44 -27.50
N VAL A 169 -23.24 5.61 -26.59
CA VAL A 169 -21.96 4.87 -26.58
C VAL A 169 -21.94 3.93 -25.39
N LYS A 170 -21.60 2.67 -25.63
CA LYS A 170 -21.40 1.64 -24.59
C LYS A 170 -19.94 1.26 -24.53
N ILE A 171 -19.40 1.24 -23.32
CA ILE A 171 -18.00 0.91 -23.05
C ILE A 171 -17.95 -0.18 -21.99
N ALA A 172 -17.23 -1.25 -22.28
CA ALA A 172 -16.95 -2.33 -21.33
C ALA A 172 -15.45 -2.60 -21.26
N TYR A 173 -14.96 -2.94 -20.07
CA TYR A 173 -13.56 -3.24 -19.82
C TYR A 173 -13.40 -4.72 -19.47
N SER A 174 -12.50 -5.40 -20.17
CA SER A 174 -12.13 -6.79 -19.91
C SER A 174 -10.85 -6.84 -19.08
N ALA A 175 -10.97 -7.15 -17.78
CA ALA A 175 -9.82 -7.21 -16.89
C ALA A 175 -8.81 -8.33 -17.26
N SER A 176 -9.27 -9.42 -17.89
CA SER A 176 -8.40 -10.53 -18.30
C SER A 176 -7.56 -10.23 -19.54
N MET A 177 -8.07 -9.37 -20.42
CA MET A 177 -7.40 -8.98 -21.66
C MET A 177 -6.76 -7.59 -21.59
N ASP A 178 -7.04 -6.84 -20.52
CA ASP A 178 -6.68 -5.42 -20.37
C ASP A 178 -7.15 -4.58 -21.58
N GLU A 179 -8.38 -4.84 -22.05
CA GLU A 179 -8.92 -4.26 -23.27
C GLU A 179 -10.28 -3.58 -23.05
N PHE A 180 -10.47 -2.42 -23.67
CA PHE A 180 -11.77 -1.76 -23.76
C PHE A 180 -12.51 -2.14 -25.05
N SER A 181 -13.74 -2.61 -24.90
CA SER A 181 -14.67 -2.73 -26.02
C SER A 181 -15.61 -1.53 -26.06
N VAL A 182 -15.81 -0.99 -27.26
CA VAL A 182 -16.66 0.18 -27.49
C VAL A 182 -17.64 -0.09 -28.62
N VAL A 183 -18.90 0.30 -28.42
CA VAL A 183 -19.99 0.18 -29.39
C VAL A 183 -20.80 1.46 -29.35
N CYS A 184 -21.27 1.94 -30.50
CA CYS A 184 -22.20 3.06 -30.60
C CYS A 184 -23.53 2.59 -31.20
N GLY A 185 -24.64 3.23 -30.82
CA GLY A 185 -25.96 2.93 -31.37
C GLY A 185 -26.03 3.20 -32.88
N TYR A 186 -25.57 4.38 -33.31
CA TYR A 186 -25.43 4.74 -34.72
C TYR A 186 -24.26 5.70 -34.92
N ARG A 187 -23.74 5.77 -36.14
CA ARG A 187 -22.62 6.66 -36.48
C ARG A 187 -23.15 8.05 -36.86
N THR A 188 -22.75 9.07 -36.09
CA THR A 188 -23.05 10.48 -36.34
C THR A 188 -21.98 11.14 -37.21
N MET A 189 -22.26 12.32 -37.77
CA MET A 189 -21.26 13.14 -38.47
C MET A 189 -20.04 13.47 -37.60
N LYS A 190 -20.23 13.58 -36.28
CA LYS A 190 -19.10 13.74 -35.37
C LYS A 190 -18.14 12.55 -35.46
N ILE A 191 -18.66 11.34 -35.48
CA ILE A 191 -17.85 10.11 -35.61
C ILE A 191 -17.26 9.98 -37.01
N THR A 192 -18.07 10.20 -38.06
CA THR A 192 -17.71 9.86 -39.44
C THR A 192 -16.96 10.95 -40.20
N ASP A 193 -17.04 12.19 -39.75
CA ASP A 193 -16.49 13.35 -40.47
C ASP A 193 -15.60 14.21 -39.56
N GLU A 194 -16.09 14.62 -38.39
CA GLU A 194 -15.36 15.55 -37.49
C GLU A 194 -14.15 14.90 -36.82
N PHE A 195 -14.31 13.68 -36.32
CA PHE A 195 -13.24 12.86 -35.73
C PHE A 195 -12.67 11.85 -36.74
N LEU A 196 -12.89 12.05 -38.04
CA LEU A 196 -12.31 11.21 -39.08
C LEU A 196 -10.90 11.66 -39.42
N VAL A 197 -9.95 10.75 -39.27
CA VAL A 197 -8.60 10.91 -39.83
C VAL A 197 -8.45 10.01 -41.04
N LYS A 198 -8.28 10.64 -42.21
CA LYS A 198 -8.06 9.93 -43.47
C LYS A 198 -6.60 9.50 -43.55
N GLY A 199 -6.37 8.21 -43.64
CA GLY A 199 -5.04 7.64 -43.86
C GLY A 199 -4.92 7.05 -45.26
N TYR A 200 -3.69 6.86 -45.72
CA TYR A 200 -3.43 6.34 -47.06
C TYR A 200 -3.99 4.92 -47.27
N TYR A 201 -3.78 4.03 -46.29
CA TYR A 201 -4.25 2.63 -46.36
C TYR A 201 -5.57 2.38 -45.62
N ARG A 202 -5.89 3.21 -44.63
CA ARG A 202 -7.05 3.05 -43.76
C ARG A 202 -7.46 4.40 -43.18
N ASN A 203 -8.76 4.60 -43.03
CA ASN A 203 -9.33 5.72 -42.28
C ASN A 203 -9.62 5.32 -40.84
N TYR A 204 -9.43 6.26 -39.92
CA TYR A 204 -9.72 6.11 -38.49
C TYR A 204 -10.88 7.04 -38.13
N ASP A 205 -12.06 6.47 -37.91
CA ASP A 205 -13.25 7.22 -37.45
C ASP A 205 -13.19 7.49 -35.94
N GLY A 206 -14.11 8.30 -35.42
CA GLY A 206 -14.15 8.65 -34.00
C GLY A 206 -14.22 7.46 -33.05
N MET A 207 -14.79 6.31 -33.46
CA MET A 207 -14.81 5.10 -32.63
C MET A 207 -13.45 4.39 -32.60
N HIS A 208 -12.67 4.46 -33.69
CA HIS A 208 -11.29 4.00 -33.67
C HIS A 208 -10.43 4.89 -32.77
N LEU A 209 -10.59 6.21 -32.89
CA LEU A 209 -9.85 7.16 -32.04
C LEU A 209 -10.24 7.04 -30.57
N LEU A 210 -11.51 6.78 -30.25
CA LEU A 210 -11.96 6.50 -28.88
C LEU A 210 -11.21 5.30 -28.26
N LYS A 211 -11.03 4.20 -29.00
CA LYS A 211 -10.24 3.06 -28.49
C LYS A 211 -8.81 3.48 -28.17
N HIS A 212 -8.18 4.23 -29.07
CA HIS A 212 -6.84 4.76 -28.84
C HIS A 212 -6.78 5.72 -27.65
N ALA A 213 -7.78 6.59 -27.48
CA ALA A 213 -7.90 7.51 -26.36
C ALA A 213 -8.04 6.79 -25.02
N LEU A 214 -8.85 5.73 -24.93
CA LEU A 214 -8.99 4.90 -23.73
C LEU A 214 -7.69 4.18 -23.34
N HIS A 215 -6.88 3.81 -24.33
CA HIS A 215 -5.59 3.15 -24.08
C HIS A 215 -4.41 4.13 -23.97
N ASN A 216 -4.64 5.44 -24.13
CA ASN A 216 -3.59 6.45 -24.23
C ASN A 216 -2.52 6.09 -25.29
N THR A 217 -2.97 5.68 -26.48
CA THR A 217 -2.13 5.31 -27.62
C THR A 217 -2.50 6.15 -28.84
N CYS A 218 -1.70 6.04 -29.90
CA CYS A 218 -1.98 6.65 -31.20
C CYS A 218 -2.02 5.55 -32.29
N PRO A 219 -2.88 5.65 -33.32
CA PRO A 219 -2.79 4.78 -34.47
C PRO A 219 -1.44 4.91 -35.19
N ASP A 220 -0.86 3.77 -35.58
CA ASP A 220 0.28 3.78 -36.50
C ASP A 220 -0.23 3.95 -37.94
N MET A 221 0.14 5.07 -38.56
CA MET A 221 -0.30 5.43 -39.90
C MET A 221 0.91 5.47 -40.85
N MET A 222 0.76 4.79 -41.98
CA MET A 222 1.75 4.73 -43.05
C MET A 222 1.18 5.33 -44.33
N LYS A 223 2.05 5.88 -45.16
CA LYS A 223 1.77 6.33 -46.52
C LYS A 223 2.76 5.73 -47.52
N SER A 224 2.33 5.60 -48.77
CA SER A 224 3.22 5.27 -49.88
C SER A 224 3.93 6.52 -50.36
N ILE A 225 5.25 6.47 -50.49
CA ILE A 225 6.07 7.55 -51.09
C ILE A 225 6.52 7.23 -52.52
N GLY A 226 6.08 6.09 -53.07
CA GLY A 226 6.51 5.56 -54.35
C GLY A 226 6.46 4.04 -54.38
N LYS A 227 6.87 3.44 -55.50
CA LYS A 227 6.98 1.99 -55.67
C LYS A 227 8.43 1.56 -55.76
N ASP A 228 8.75 0.41 -55.18
CA ASP A 228 10.06 -0.23 -55.32
C ASP A 228 10.26 -0.85 -56.71
N GLU A 229 11.43 -1.42 -56.96
CA GLU A 229 11.79 -2.10 -58.22
C GLU A 229 10.91 -3.32 -58.53
N HIS A 230 10.16 -3.81 -57.54
CA HIS A 230 9.23 -4.94 -57.65
C HIS A 230 7.76 -4.50 -57.73
N GLY A 231 7.48 -3.19 -57.74
CA GLY A 231 6.13 -2.61 -57.84
C GLY A 231 5.36 -2.54 -56.52
N ASN A 232 5.98 -2.83 -55.38
CA ASN A 232 5.37 -2.71 -54.04
C ASN A 232 5.51 -1.28 -53.50
N ASP A 233 4.57 -0.86 -52.67
CA ASP A 233 4.63 0.46 -52.04
C ASP A 233 5.79 0.56 -51.04
N ILE A 234 6.60 1.61 -51.20
CA ILE A 234 7.59 2.01 -50.21
C ILE A 234 6.83 2.71 -49.07
N LYS A 235 6.71 2.00 -47.94
CA LYS A 235 5.98 2.50 -46.77
C LYS A 235 6.85 3.44 -45.96
N MET A 236 6.32 4.63 -45.71
CA MET A 236 6.88 5.61 -44.79
C MET A 236 5.82 6.02 -43.78
N ARG A 237 6.24 6.33 -42.55
CA ARG A 237 5.36 6.82 -41.50
C ARG A 237 4.70 8.14 -41.94
N ASP A 238 3.39 8.22 -41.78
CA ASP A 238 2.62 9.41 -42.10
C ASP A 238 2.56 10.35 -40.89
N SER A 239 3.61 11.15 -40.71
CA SER A 239 3.72 12.06 -39.57
C SER A 239 2.55 13.04 -39.46
N GLU A 240 2.00 13.51 -40.58
CA GLU A 240 0.86 14.44 -40.60
C GLU A 240 -0.43 13.75 -40.14
N GLY A 241 -0.74 12.57 -40.68
CA GLY A 241 -1.89 11.77 -40.27
C GLY A 241 -1.84 11.39 -38.78
N ILE A 242 -0.66 11.01 -38.29
CA ILE A 242 -0.42 10.67 -36.87
C ILE A 242 -0.61 11.90 -35.98
N GLN A 243 -0.08 13.07 -36.38
CA GLN A 243 -0.27 14.31 -35.62
C GLN A 243 -1.76 14.70 -35.56
N LEU A 244 -2.49 14.56 -36.66
CA LEU A 244 -3.92 14.82 -36.69
C LEU A 244 -4.72 13.85 -35.80
N ALA A 245 -4.38 12.55 -35.84
CA ALA A 245 -4.97 11.55 -34.96
C ALA A 245 -4.69 11.83 -33.48
N ASN A 246 -3.44 12.19 -33.14
CA ASN A 246 -3.09 12.60 -31.78
C ASN A 246 -3.88 13.82 -31.33
N ALA A 247 -3.98 14.86 -32.16
CA ALA A 247 -4.75 16.06 -31.81
C ALA A 247 -6.22 15.73 -31.50
N LYS A 248 -6.84 14.83 -32.27
CA LYS A 248 -8.21 14.38 -32.04
C LYS A 248 -8.36 13.46 -30.82
N ILE A 249 -7.35 12.66 -30.52
CA ILE A 249 -7.31 11.84 -29.29
C ILE A 249 -7.16 12.75 -28.06
N ASP A 250 -6.29 13.75 -28.13
CA ASP A 250 -6.09 14.73 -27.06
C ASP A 250 -7.36 15.57 -26.85
N GLU A 251 -8.10 15.91 -27.90
CA GLU A 251 -9.41 16.55 -27.82
C GLU A 251 -10.41 15.71 -26.98
N ILE A 252 -10.47 14.40 -27.22
CA ILE A 252 -11.30 13.47 -26.42
C ILE A 252 -10.80 13.40 -24.97
N ARG A 253 -9.48 13.30 -24.76
CA ARG A 253 -8.91 13.10 -23.42
C ARG A 253 -9.03 14.35 -22.55
N ASN A 254 -8.77 15.54 -23.11
CA ASN A 254 -8.83 16.80 -22.39
C ASN A 254 -10.28 17.21 -22.13
N GLY A 255 -11.17 17.01 -23.12
CA GLY A 255 -12.59 17.28 -22.94
C GLY A 255 -13.26 16.41 -21.87
N PHE A 256 -12.67 15.26 -21.52
CA PHE A 256 -13.15 14.44 -20.40
C PHE A 256 -12.97 15.15 -19.06
N SER A 257 -11.82 15.77 -18.80
CA SER A 257 -11.55 16.49 -17.56
C SER A 257 -12.48 17.69 -17.40
N GLU A 258 -12.68 18.47 -18.46
CA GLU A 258 -13.65 19.57 -18.49
C GLU A 258 -15.08 19.07 -18.23
N TRP A 259 -15.47 17.97 -18.88
CA TRP A 259 -16.77 17.37 -18.67
C TRP A 259 -16.97 16.87 -17.23
N LEU A 260 -15.93 16.33 -16.60
CA LEU A 260 -15.96 15.91 -15.19
C LEU A 260 -16.18 17.10 -14.25
N GLU A 261 -15.58 18.26 -14.54
CA GLU A 261 -15.76 19.47 -13.75
C GLU A 261 -17.19 20.01 -13.80
N GLU A 262 -17.90 19.81 -14.91
CA GLU A 262 -19.31 20.20 -15.05
C GLU A 262 -20.29 19.28 -14.29
N GLN A 263 -19.83 18.14 -13.76
CA GLN A 263 -20.70 17.18 -13.09
C GLN A 263 -21.17 17.65 -11.72
N SER A 264 -22.28 17.06 -11.25
CA SER A 264 -22.87 17.43 -9.96
C SER A 264 -21.91 17.15 -8.79
N PRO A 265 -22.01 17.91 -7.68
CA PRO A 265 -21.19 17.66 -6.49
C PRO A 265 -21.29 16.23 -5.98
N GLN A 266 -22.46 15.60 -6.07
CA GLN A 266 -22.66 14.21 -5.65
C GLN A 266 -21.92 13.22 -6.55
N PHE A 267 -21.81 13.51 -7.85
CA PHE A 267 -21.03 12.69 -8.78
C PHE A 267 -19.54 12.78 -8.45
N LYS A 268 -19.03 14.00 -8.27
CA LYS A 268 -17.64 14.26 -7.88
C LYS A 268 -17.29 13.57 -6.56
N GLU A 269 -18.17 13.69 -5.56
CA GLU A 269 -18.00 13.07 -4.25
C GLU A 269 -17.88 11.54 -4.33
N ARG A 270 -18.69 10.88 -5.18
CA ARG A 270 -18.58 9.44 -5.40
C ARG A 270 -17.22 9.06 -6.01
N LEU A 271 -16.75 9.79 -7.02
CA LEU A 271 -15.43 9.53 -7.62
C LEU A 271 -14.29 9.74 -6.63
N VAL A 272 -14.31 10.83 -5.87
CA VAL A 272 -13.34 11.11 -4.81
C VAL A 272 -13.33 10.00 -3.77
N THR A 273 -14.51 9.55 -3.34
CA THR A 273 -14.66 8.45 -2.38
C THR A 273 -14.05 7.16 -2.92
N MET A 274 -14.33 6.82 -4.18
CA MET A 274 -13.74 5.64 -4.84
C MET A 274 -12.22 5.72 -4.91
N TYR A 275 -11.67 6.88 -5.28
CA TYR A 275 -10.22 7.09 -5.35
C TYR A 275 -9.58 6.94 -3.97
N ASN A 276 -10.09 7.65 -2.96
CA ASN A 276 -9.50 7.63 -1.63
C ASN A 276 -9.58 6.23 -1.00
N ARG A 277 -10.70 5.51 -1.17
CA ARG A 277 -10.82 4.12 -0.72
C ARG A 277 -9.86 3.15 -1.39
N LYS A 278 -9.54 3.38 -2.66
CA LYS A 278 -8.69 2.47 -3.45
C LYS A 278 -7.20 2.76 -3.30
N PHE A 279 -6.84 4.03 -3.16
CA PHE A 279 -5.44 4.47 -3.23
C PHE A 279 -4.98 5.27 -2.00
N ASN A 280 -5.83 6.13 -1.44
CA ASN A 280 -5.51 6.97 -0.26
C ASN A 280 -6.03 6.36 1.05
N CYS A 281 -5.72 5.09 1.26
CA CYS A 281 -6.23 4.32 2.40
C CYS A 281 -5.12 3.57 3.15
N PHE A 282 -3.87 3.64 2.67
CA PHE A 282 -2.75 2.91 3.24
C PHE A 282 -1.93 3.77 4.19
N VAL A 283 -1.81 3.30 5.43
CA VAL A 283 -0.91 3.86 6.43
C VAL A 283 0.31 2.95 6.55
N ARG A 284 1.50 3.56 6.45
CA ARG A 284 2.75 2.83 6.67
C ARG A 284 2.94 2.59 8.17
N PRO A 285 3.29 1.37 8.60
CA PRO A 285 3.73 1.15 9.97
C PRO A 285 4.87 2.11 10.32
N ARG A 286 4.82 2.68 11.53
CA ARG A 286 5.93 3.44 12.11
C ARG A 286 6.36 2.74 13.39
N TYR A 287 7.30 1.83 13.25
CA TYR A 287 7.87 1.13 14.38
C TYR A 287 8.82 2.07 15.14
N ASP A 288 8.66 2.17 16.45
CA ASP A 288 9.55 2.90 17.35
C ASP A 288 10.15 1.91 18.36
N GLY A 289 11.39 1.47 18.10
CA GLY A 289 12.11 0.52 18.95
C GLY A 289 12.87 1.16 20.11
N SER A 290 12.70 2.47 20.38
CA SER A 290 13.51 3.21 21.37
C SER A 290 13.41 2.69 22.81
N HIS A 291 12.36 1.94 23.12
CA HIS A 291 12.14 1.30 24.41
C HIS A 291 12.93 -0.01 24.58
N GLN A 292 13.53 -0.55 23.51
CA GLN A 292 14.30 -1.79 23.58
C GLN A 292 15.64 -1.57 24.25
N THR A 293 15.99 -2.51 25.14
CA THR A 293 17.32 -2.56 25.76
C THR A 293 18.09 -3.76 25.22
N PHE A 294 19.38 -3.57 25.00
CA PHE A 294 20.28 -4.62 24.49
C PHE A 294 21.41 -4.86 25.50
N PRO A 295 21.13 -5.41 26.69
CA PRO A 295 22.07 -5.50 27.80
C PRO A 295 23.34 -6.30 27.46
N ASP A 296 23.21 -7.33 26.63
CA ASP A 296 24.33 -8.21 26.25
C ASP A 296 25.06 -7.77 24.97
N LEU A 297 24.64 -6.66 24.34
CA LEU A 297 25.23 -6.20 23.10
C LEU A 297 26.58 -5.51 23.35
N ASN A 298 27.67 -6.19 23.02
CA ASN A 298 29.01 -5.66 23.19
C ASN A 298 29.43 -4.76 22.01
N LEU A 299 29.30 -3.44 22.19
CA LEU A 299 29.70 -2.43 21.21
C LEU A 299 31.17 -2.00 21.29
N LYS A 300 31.98 -2.55 22.23
CA LYS A 300 33.37 -2.09 22.45
C LYS A 300 34.26 -2.20 21.21
N GLY A 301 34.08 -3.24 20.39
CA GLY A 301 34.83 -3.41 19.14
C GLY A 301 34.46 -2.39 18.05
N LEU A 302 33.21 -1.91 18.07
CA LEU A 302 32.66 -0.98 17.09
C LEU A 302 32.84 0.49 17.50
N ALA A 303 33.15 0.76 18.77
CA ALA A 303 33.44 2.09 19.27
C ALA A 303 34.60 2.78 18.52
N SER A 304 35.60 1.99 18.08
CA SER A 304 36.71 2.46 17.22
C SER A 304 36.25 3.01 15.86
N ARG A 305 35.06 2.62 15.41
CA ARG A 305 34.41 3.08 14.17
C ARG A 305 33.35 4.16 14.42
N GLY A 306 33.29 4.72 15.63
CA GLY A 306 32.37 5.80 15.99
C GLY A 306 30.95 5.35 16.36
N ILE A 307 30.68 4.05 16.43
CA ILE A 307 29.37 3.50 16.81
C ILE A 307 29.32 3.38 18.33
N LYS A 308 28.50 4.22 18.97
CA LYS A 308 28.38 4.29 20.44
C LYS A 308 27.13 3.60 20.99
N SER A 309 26.11 3.44 20.16
CA SER A 309 24.84 2.81 20.48
C SER A 309 24.25 2.18 19.23
N VAL A 310 23.24 1.34 19.40
CA VAL A 310 22.39 0.87 18.30
C VAL A 310 21.73 2.08 17.64
N TYR A 311 21.62 2.08 16.31
CA TYR A 311 20.93 3.14 15.59
C TYR A 311 19.41 2.99 15.73
N PRO A 312 18.63 4.09 15.75
CA PRO A 312 17.17 4.01 15.84
C PRO A 312 16.56 3.05 14.80
N SER A 313 17.00 3.14 13.54
CA SER A 313 16.52 2.26 12.47
C SER A 313 16.81 0.77 12.70
N GLN A 314 17.86 0.43 13.46
CA GLN A 314 18.15 -0.96 13.82
C GLN A 314 17.22 -1.43 14.95
N MET A 315 16.87 -0.56 15.90
CA MET A 315 15.88 -0.86 16.94
C MET A 315 14.49 -1.01 16.33
N ASP A 316 14.11 -0.10 15.44
CA ASP A 316 12.83 -0.14 14.71
C ASP A 316 12.71 -1.44 13.89
N CYS A 317 13.83 -1.92 13.33
CA CYS A 317 13.88 -3.16 12.56
C CYS A 317 13.59 -4.40 13.42
N VAL A 318 14.12 -4.45 14.63
CA VAL A 318 13.80 -5.53 15.59
C VAL A 318 12.32 -5.49 15.98
N TRP A 319 11.71 -4.30 15.99
CA TRP A 319 10.29 -4.12 16.28
C TRP A 319 9.34 -4.47 15.10
N MET A 320 9.87 -4.73 13.90
CA MET A 320 9.07 -5.09 12.70
C MET A 320 8.52 -6.53 12.71
N LEU A 321 8.70 -7.29 13.80
CA LEU A 321 8.37 -8.72 13.90
C LEU A 321 6.86 -9.05 13.86
#